data_AF-A0A849FF78-F1
#
_entry.id   AF-A0A849FF78-F1
#
_cell.length_a   1.000
_cell.length_b   1.000
_cell.length_c   1.000
_cell.angle_alpha   90.00
_cell.angle_beta   90.00
_cell.angle_gamma   90.00
#
_symmetry.space_group_name_H-M   'P 1'
#
loop_
_entity.id
_entity.type
_entity.pdbx_description
1 polymer ?
#
loop_
_entity_poly.entity_id
_entity_poly.type
_entity_poly.pdbx_seq_one_letter_code
_entity_poly.pdbx_strand_id
1 'polypeptide(L)'
;MLGGVEAIGKRPGMHIGDLGRSGAAHLVALAAEMLASLTINRDTSPVFSYHAFLHVTLDGDDAVVVIDAHPGDAPDLAMREDQLVSNRDKFTPNDMKLNRGGPNCLAPLPVLRALTHRLHISRHMDGQTKPILVEDGGLPAAIPVSEKGLLVAARFTFSDVPDSSDLTSDYLEGYLQGYPIARGLVLRDCRVADA
;
A
#
# COMPACT_ATOMS: atom_id res chain seq x y z
N MET A 1 -2.67 15.10 24.72
CA MET A 1 -3.13 15.35 23.33
C MET A 1 -3.09 14.01 22.61
N LEU A 2 -4.15 13.64 21.90
CA LEU A 2 -4.08 12.53 20.94
C LEU A 2 -3.27 13.00 19.75
N GLY A 3 -2.30 12.21 19.31
CA GLY A 3 -1.42 12.57 18.20
C GLY A 3 -1.01 11.35 17.38
N GLY A 4 -0.59 11.57 16.14
CA GLY A 4 -0.08 10.52 15.24
C GLY A 4 -1.07 9.38 14.98
N VAL A 5 -0.57 8.15 15.00
CA VAL A 5 -1.33 6.90 14.74
C VAL A 5 -2.55 6.77 15.65
N GLU A 6 -2.44 7.16 16.92
CA GLU A 6 -3.55 7.08 17.87
C GLU A 6 -4.70 8.05 17.52
N ALA A 7 -4.36 9.26 17.05
CA ALA A 7 -5.37 10.23 16.60
C ALA A 7 -6.10 9.75 15.35
N ILE A 8 -5.38 9.08 14.43
CA ILE A 8 -5.94 8.48 13.22
C ILE A 8 -6.96 7.39 13.61
N GLY A 9 -6.58 6.48 14.52
CA GLY A 9 -7.48 5.42 14.99
C GLY A 9 -8.74 5.94 15.69
N LYS A 10 -8.68 7.14 16.30
CA LYS A 10 -9.85 7.77 16.93
C LYS A 10 -10.74 8.53 15.94
N ARG A 11 -10.22 8.95 14.79
CA ARG A 11 -10.97 9.71 13.76
C ARG A 11 -10.68 9.19 12.34
N PRO A 12 -10.91 7.90 12.09
CA PRO A 12 -10.56 7.25 10.82
C PRO A 12 -11.18 7.92 9.59
N GLY A 13 -12.46 8.32 9.65
CA GLY A 13 -13.13 9.00 8.53
C GLY A 13 -12.47 10.30 8.08
N MET A 14 -11.64 10.95 8.91
CA MET A 14 -10.86 12.12 8.50
C MET A 14 -9.75 11.76 7.50
N HIS A 15 -9.30 10.50 7.50
CA HIS A 15 -8.18 9.99 6.72
C HIS A 15 -8.62 9.10 5.55
N ILE A 16 -9.73 8.38 5.70
CA ILE A 16 -10.26 7.45 4.68
C ILE A 16 -11.65 7.84 4.15
N GLY A 17 -12.19 9.00 4.57
CA GLY A 17 -13.49 9.52 4.15
C GLY A 17 -14.64 8.98 4.99
N ASP A 18 -14.91 7.69 4.88
CA ASP A 18 -15.95 6.99 5.62
C ASP A 18 -15.50 5.60 6.07
N LEU A 19 -16.37 4.90 6.80
CA LEU A 19 -16.12 3.60 7.41
C LEU A 19 -16.82 2.44 6.71
N GLY A 20 -17.41 2.69 5.54
CA GLY A 20 -18.01 1.65 4.71
C GLY A 20 -17.06 1.21 3.58
N ARG A 21 -17.67 0.67 2.52
CA ARG A 21 -16.95 0.17 1.34
C ARG A 21 -15.94 1.16 0.74
N SER A 22 -16.25 2.47 0.75
CA SER A 22 -15.35 3.48 0.19
C SER A 22 -14.12 3.70 1.07
N GLY A 23 -14.28 3.62 2.39
CA GLY A 23 -13.16 3.63 3.33
C GLY A 23 -12.22 2.43 3.13
N ALA A 24 -12.78 1.23 2.97
CA ALA A 24 -12.02 0.01 2.68
C ALA A 24 -11.26 0.13 1.34
N ALA A 25 -11.95 0.56 0.27
CA ALA A 25 -11.31 0.82 -1.02
C ALA A 25 -10.21 1.89 -0.94
N HIS A 26 -10.40 2.92 -0.11
CA HIS A 26 -9.40 3.96 0.09
C HIS A 26 -8.15 3.43 0.79
N LEU A 27 -8.28 2.52 1.76
CA LEU A 27 -7.11 1.87 2.39
C LEU A 27 -6.31 1.03 1.39
N VAL A 28 -6.98 0.29 0.51
CA VAL A 28 -6.33 -0.43 -0.61
C VAL A 28 -5.59 0.55 -1.52
N ALA A 29 -6.22 1.68 -1.87
CA ALA A 29 -5.57 2.72 -2.65
C ALA A 29 -4.32 3.28 -1.93
N LEU A 30 -4.42 3.60 -0.65
CA LEU A 30 -3.29 4.08 0.16
C LEU A 30 -2.12 3.08 0.20
N ALA A 31 -2.41 1.78 0.29
CA ALA A 31 -1.39 0.74 0.17
C ALA A 31 -0.74 0.75 -1.22
N ALA A 32 -1.52 0.81 -2.29
CA ALA A 32 -0.99 0.92 -3.65
C ALA A 32 -0.11 2.18 -3.83
N GLU A 33 -0.49 3.31 -3.24
CA GLU A 33 0.29 4.57 -3.30
C GLU A 33 1.66 4.41 -2.64
N MET A 34 1.65 3.79 -1.46
CA MET A 34 2.86 3.54 -0.70
C MET A 34 3.80 2.62 -1.47
N LEU A 35 3.29 1.51 -2.01
CA LEU A 35 4.11 0.57 -2.78
C LEU A 35 4.63 1.18 -4.07
N ALA A 36 3.80 1.93 -4.80
CA ALA A 36 4.22 2.69 -5.98
C ALA A 36 5.34 3.69 -5.65
N SER A 37 5.30 4.31 -4.47
CA SER A 37 6.35 5.24 -4.04
C SER A 37 7.67 4.52 -3.72
N LEU A 38 7.63 3.23 -3.38
CA LEU A 38 8.83 2.39 -3.23
C LEU A 38 9.38 1.96 -4.59
N THR A 39 8.52 1.55 -5.52
CA THR A 39 8.91 0.89 -6.77
C THR A 39 9.13 1.81 -7.95
N ILE A 40 8.53 3.00 -7.98
CA ILE A 40 8.53 3.85 -9.16
C ILE A 40 9.43 5.07 -8.96
N ASN A 41 10.34 5.31 -9.89
CA ASN A 41 11.16 6.52 -9.90
C ASN A 41 10.36 7.73 -10.41
N ARG A 42 10.13 8.72 -9.54
CA ARG A 42 9.41 9.96 -9.88
C ARG A 42 10.31 11.01 -10.56
N ASP A 43 11.64 10.86 -10.49
CA ASP A 43 12.57 11.96 -10.78
C ASP A 43 13.13 11.97 -12.21
N THR A 44 12.74 11.04 -13.10
CA THR A 44 13.41 10.91 -14.43
C THR A 44 12.56 11.14 -15.69
N SER A 45 11.24 11.34 -15.66
CA SER A 45 10.54 11.93 -16.82
C SER A 45 9.06 12.26 -16.60
N PRO A 46 8.56 13.38 -17.18
CA PRO A 46 7.13 13.74 -17.13
C PRO A 46 6.22 12.88 -18.03
N VAL A 47 6.77 11.91 -18.78
CA VAL A 47 6.02 11.09 -19.76
C VAL A 47 6.50 9.63 -19.77
N PHE A 48 6.52 8.96 -18.62
CA PHE A 48 6.61 7.49 -18.64
C PHE A 48 5.23 6.89 -18.39
N SER A 49 4.78 6.08 -19.37
CA SER A 49 3.85 4.98 -19.09
C SER A 49 4.62 4.00 -18.20
N TYR A 50 4.36 3.99 -16.90
CA TYR A 50 4.99 2.97 -16.07
C TYR A 50 4.38 1.63 -16.46
N HIS A 51 5.23 0.67 -16.81
CA HIS A 51 4.82 -0.71 -17.05
C HIS A 51 4.76 -1.49 -15.73
N ALA A 52 4.28 -0.82 -14.68
CA ALA A 52 4.06 -1.42 -13.39
C ALA A 52 2.59 -1.87 -13.32
N PHE A 53 2.40 -3.14 -13.00
CA PHE A 53 1.08 -3.73 -12.87
C PHE A 53 0.66 -3.74 -11.41
N LEU A 54 -0.54 -3.21 -11.16
CA LEU A 54 -1.20 -3.34 -9.87
C LEU A 54 -2.07 -4.59 -9.87
N HIS A 55 -1.83 -5.45 -8.88
CA HIS A 55 -2.66 -6.59 -8.56
C HIS A 55 -3.25 -6.40 -7.17
N VAL A 56 -4.56 -6.59 -7.05
CA VAL A 56 -5.25 -6.53 -5.77
C VAL A 56 -6.07 -7.78 -5.57
N THR A 57 -5.95 -8.38 -4.39
CA THR A 57 -6.77 -9.51 -3.95
C THR A 57 -7.32 -9.20 -2.56
N LEU A 58 -8.62 -9.37 -2.37
CA LEU A 58 -9.27 -9.33 -1.07
C LEU A 58 -9.95 -10.66 -0.78
N ASP A 59 -9.87 -11.09 0.47
CA ASP A 59 -10.49 -12.29 1.02
C ASP A 59 -11.02 -11.97 2.43
N GLY A 60 -12.32 -11.70 2.52
CA GLY A 60 -12.93 -11.09 3.70
C GLY A 60 -12.21 -9.78 4.08
N ASP A 61 -11.71 -9.72 5.31
CA ASP A 61 -11.00 -8.55 5.82
C ASP A 61 -9.49 -8.51 5.46
N ASP A 62 -8.97 -9.55 4.83
CA ASP A 62 -7.59 -9.60 4.37
C ASP A 62 -7.46 -9.00 2.96
N ALA A 63 -6.52 -8.08 2.79
CA ALA A 63 -6.15 -7.50 1.51
C ALA A 63 -4.68 -7.76 1.19
N VAL A 64 -4.41 -8.08 -0.08
CA VAL A 64 -3.08 -8.18 -0.66
C VAL A 64 -3.00 -7.25 -1.86
N VAL A 65 -2.05 -6.33 -1.81
CA VAL A 65 -1.76 -5.36 -2.86
C VAL A 65 -0.34 -5.63 -3.35
N VAL A 66 -0.17 -5.84 -4.66
CA VAL A 66 1.13 -6.13 -5.28
C VAL A 66 1.37 -5.16 -6.42
N ILE A 67 2.57 -4.57 -6.45
CA ILE A 67 3.10 -3.87 -7.61
C ILE A 67 4.15 -4.77 -8.27
N ASP A 68 3.90 -5.16 -9.51
CA ASP A 68 4.86 -5.86 -10.39
C ASP A 68 5.51 -4.84 -11.32
N ALA A 69 6.79 -4.57 -11.11
CA ALA A 69 7.56 -3.59 -11.86
C ALA A 69 8.87 -4.20 -12.39
N HIS A 70 9.49 -3.57 -13.38
CA HIS A 70 10.81 -3.99 -13.81
C HIS A 70 11.86 -3.53 -12.77
N PRO A 71 12.90 -4.31 -12.43
CA PRO A 71 13.90 -3.90 -11.43
C PRO A 71 14.56 -2.55 -11.75
N GLY A 72 14.73 -2.23 -13.04
CA GLY A 72 15.25 -0.95 -13.51
C GLY A 72 14.36 0.27 -13.21
N ASP A 73 13.08 0.06 -12.87
CA ASP A 73 12.14 1.13 -12.51
C ASP A 73 12.38 1.64 -11.08
N ALA A 74 13.11 0.88 -10.26
CA ALA A 74 13.36 1.13 -8.84
C ALA A 74 14.86 1.19 -8.47
N PRO A 75 15.69 2.05 -9.11
CA PRO A 75 17.13 2.10 -8.87
C PRO A 75 17.50 2.43 -7.41
N ASP A 76 16.65 3.19 -6.72
CA ASP A 76 16.87 3.63 -5.34
C ASP A 76 16.07 2.81 -4.31
N LEU A 77 15.57 1.63 -4.68
CA LEU A 77 14.69 0.82 -3.83
C LEU A 77 15.31 0.56 -2.44
N ALA A 78 16.60 0.22 -2.39
CA ALA A 78 17.28 -0.07 -1.12
C ALA A 78 17.27 1.15 -0.18
N MET A 79 17.50 2.36 -0.70
CA MET A 79 17.42 3.59 0.10
C MET A 79 15.99 3.83 0.60
N ARG A 80 14.97 3.57 -0.23
CA ARG A 80 13.56 3.75 0.15
C ARG A 80 13.09 2.72 1.16
N GLU A 81 13.59 1.48 1.08
CA GLU A 81 13.43 0.46 2.13
C GLU A 81 14.01 0.95 3.45
N ASP A 82 15.24 1.44 3.44
CA ASP A 82 15.91 1.95 4.65
C ASP A 82 15.16 3.15 5.23
N GLN A 83 14.59 4.03 4.38
CA GLN A 83 13.72 5.12 4.82
C GLN A 83 12.41 4.62 5.41
N LEU A 84 11.78 3.60 4.84
CA LEU A 84 10.57 2.98 5.37
C LEU A 84 10.81 2.42 6.77
N VAL A 85 11.88 1.65 6.93
CA VAL A 85 12.30 1.08 8.21
C VAL A 85 12.67 2.18 9.20
N SER A 86 13.47 3.16 8.78
CA SER A 86 13.90 4.27 9.65
C SER A 86 12.75 5.16 10.09
N ASN A 87 11.70 5.28 9.27
CA ASN A 87 10.52 6.06 9.60
C ASN A 87 9.50 5.28 10.44
N ARG A 88 9.57 3.93 10.47
CA ARG A 88 8.73 3.09 11.34
C ARG A 88 8.63 3.62 12.77
N ASP A 89 9.78 4.02 13.32
CA ASP A 89 9.91 4.44 14.72
C ASP A 89 9.82 5.98 14.89
N LYS A 90 9.75 6.74 13.78
CA LYS A 90 9.70 8.21 13.76
C LYS A 90 8.31 8.80 13.56
N PHE A 91 7.27 7.99 13.40
CA PHE A 91 5.90 8.48 13.43
C PHE A 91 5.41 8.54 14.88
N THR A 92 5.99 9.46 15.66
CA THR A 92 5.52 9.71 17.03
C THR A 92 4.20 10.48 16.99
N PRO A 93 3.44 10.53 18.10
CA PRO A 93 2.20 11.29 18.17
C PRO A 93 2.30 12.76 17.71
N ASN A 94 3.50 13.35 17.71
CA ASN A 94 3.70 14.75 17.34
C ASN A 94 4.05 14.98 15.87
N ASP A 95 4.27 13.93 15.07
CA ASP A 95 4.77 14.03 13.69
C ASP A 95 3.64 14.21 12.66
N MET A 96 2.76 15.19 12.89
CA MET A 96 1.63 15.54 12.01
C MET A 96 2.04 16.29 10.73
N LYS A 97 3.34 16.54 10.49
CA LYS A 97 3.81 16.98 9.18
C LYS A 97 3.89 15.77 8.25
N LEU A 98 2.71 15.27 7.88
CA LEU A 98 2.53 14.41 6.72
C LEU A 98 3.30 15.07 5.57
N ASN A 99 4.36 14.40 5.12
CA ASN A 99 5.15 14.77 3.94
C ASN A 99 4.21 14.87 2.74
N ARG A 100 3.54 16.01 2.57
CA ARG A 100 2.71 16.32 1.41
C ARG A 100 3.66 16.85 0.35
N GLY A 101 4.08 15.96 -0.56
CA GLY A 101 4.62 16.36 -1.86
C GLY A 101 6.12 16.19 -2.09
N GLY A 102 6.82 15.33 -1.36
CA GLY A 102 8.18 14.93 -1.71
C GLY A 102 8.22 13.68 -2.62
N PRO A 103 9.29 13.47 -3.41
CA PRO A 103 9.46 12.26 -4.25
C PRO A 103 9.55 10.94 -3.44
N ASN A 104 9.63 11.01 -2.11
CA ASN A 104 9.77 9.87 -1.18
C ASN A 104 8.55 9.73 -0.23
N CYS A 105 7.33 9.99 -0.71
CA CYS A 105 6.13 10.08 0.13
C CYS A 105 5.67 8.72 0.70
N LEU A 106 6.21 8.33 1.86
CA LEU A 106 5.67 7.28 2.73
C LEU A 106 4.49 7.78 3.58
N ALA A 107 3.81 8.84 3.14
CA ALA A 107 2.72 9.50 3.85
C ALA A 107 1.51 8.59 4.18
N PRO A 108 1.19 7.54 3.38
CA PRO A 108 0.13 6.60 3.73
C PRO A 108 0.44 5.67 4.91
N LEU A 109 1.73 5.46 5.26
CA LEU A 109 2.13 4.45 6.25
C LEU A 109 1.48 4.65 7.63
N PRO A 110 1.40 5.86 8.22
CA PRO A 110 0.73 6.04 9.51
C PRO A 110 -0.77 5.70 9.49
N VAL A 111 -1.44 5.90 8.35
CA VAL A 111 -2.87 5.57 8.19
C VAL A 111 -3.05 4.07 8.11
N LEU A 112 -2.25 3.39 7.29
CA LEU A 112 -2.26 1.92 7.19
C LEU A 112 -2.01 1.30 8.57
N ARG A 113 -0.94 1.71 9.27
CA ARG A 113 -0.63 1.21 10.61
C ARG A 113 -1.73 1.43 11.64
N ALA A 114 -2.42 2.57 11.57
CA ALA A 114 -3.50 2.88 12.51
C ALA A 114 -4.76 2.07 12.28
N LEU A 115 -5.03 1.69 11.02
CA LEU A 115 -6.32 1.15 10.57
C LEU A 115 -6.24 -0.31 10.08
N THR A 116 -5.14 -0.99 10.37
CA THR A 116 -4.95 -2.41 10.05
C THR A 116 -4.47 -3.18 11.27
N HIS A 117 -4.95 -4.41 11.45
CA HIS A 117 -4.46 -5.30 12.51
C HIS A 117 -3.08 -5.89 12.21
N ARG A 118 -2.78 -6.08 10.93
CA ARG A 118 -1.51 -6.64 10.46
C ARG A 118 -1.07 -5.83 9.25
N LEU A 119 0.22 -5.56 9.16
CA LEU A 119 0.82 -4.93 7.99
C LEU A 119 2.13 -5.62 7.68
N HIS A 120 2.19 -6.29 6.53
CA HIS A 120 3.40 -6.92 6.05
C HIS A 120 3.76 -6.40 4.67
N ILE A 121 4.95 -5.80 4.57
CA ILE A 121 5.54 -5.31 3.33
C ILE A 121 6.78 -6.14 3.03
N SER A 122 6.85 -6.66 1.81
CA SER A 122 7.99 -7.46 1.34
C SER A 122 8.33 -7.13 -0.11
N ARG A 123 9.58 -7.39 -0.48
CA ARG A 123 9.99 -7.43 -1.89
C ARG A 123 10.30 -8.85 -2.32
N HIS A 124 10.03 -9.14 -3.58
CA HIS A 124 10.49 -10.34 -4.26
C HIS A 124 11.31 -9.94 -5.49
N MET A 125 12.54 -10.45 -5.57
CA MET A 125 13.47 -10.19 -6.68
C MET A 125 14.42 -11.37 -6.79
N ASP A 126 14.71 -11.81 -8.02
CA ASP A 126 15.64 -12.92 -8.31
C ASP A 126 15.32 -14.21 -7.54
N GLY A 127 14.03 -14.53 -7.40
CA GLY A 127 13.57 -15.73 -6.69
C GLY A 127 13.66 -15.64 -5.16
N GLN A 128 14.06 -14.50 -4.60
CA GLN A 128 14.18 -14.29 -3.16
C GLN A 128 13.12 -13.34 -2.64
N THR A 129 12.47 -13.72 -1.55
CA THR A 129 11.55 -12.85 -0.80
C THR A 129 12.26 -12.27 0.41
N LYS A 130 12.34 -10.93 0.49
CA LYS A 130 12.91 -10.20 1.62
C LYS A 130 11.80 -9.39 2.31
N PRO A 131 11.55 -9.58 3.62
CA PRO A 131 10.67 -8.69 4.36
C PRO A 131 11.29 -7.30 4.46
N ILE A 132 10.46 -6.26 4.29
CA ILE A 132 10.85 -4.85 4.46
C ILE A 132 10.29 -4.32 5.79
N LEU A 133 8.99 -4.52 6.03
CA LEU A 133 8.30 -4.13 7.26
C LEU A 133 7.33 -5.25 7.65
N VAL A 134 7.44 -5.77 8.87
CA VAL A 134 6.52 -6.80 9.40
C VAL A 134 5.97 -6.28 10.73
N GLU A 135 4.67 -6.06 10.80
CA GLU A 135 3.94 -5.77 12.04
C GLU A 135 2.98 -6.93 12.32
N ASP A 136 3.11 -7.53 13.50
CA ASP A 136 2.35 -8.69 14.02
C ASP A 136 2.56 -10.08 13.36
N GLY A 137 3.82 -10.43 13.09
CA GLY A 137 4.32 -11.81 13.33
C GLY A 137 3.86 -12.94 12.40
N GLY A 138 3.32 -12.67 11.21
CA GLY A 138 3.07 -13.68 10.18
C GLY A 138 3.98 -13.51 8.95
N LEU A 139 4.67 -14.57 8.52
CA LEU A 139 5.23 -14.64 7.17
C LEU A 139 4.07 -14.74 6.16
N PRO A 140 4.20 -14.16 4.96
CA PRO A 140 3.12 -14.16 3.98
C PRO A 140 2.87 -15.60 3.49
N ALA A 141 1.61 -15.95 3.26
CA ALA A 141 1.26 -17.00 2.31
C ALA A 141 1.79 -16.59 0.91
N ALA A 142 2.18 -17.58 0.10
CA ALA A 142 2.91 -17.39 -1.15
C ALA A 142 2.44 -16.18 -1.97
N ILE A 143 3.29 -15.14 -2.04
CA ILE A 143 3.11 -14.04 -2.99
C ILE A 143 3.45 -14.61 -4.37
N PRO A 144 2.66 -14.34 -5.42
CA PRO A 144 2.97 -14.77 -6.78
C PRO A 144 4.42 -14.40 -7.12
N VAL A 145 5.12 -15.29 -7.81
CA VAL A 145 6.52 -15.10 -8.18
C VAL A 145 6.55 -14.47 -9.58
N SER A 146 7.28 -13.37 -9.76
CA SER A 146 7.60 -12.86 -11.10
C SER A 146 8.99 -13.39 -11.46
N GLU A 147 9.09 -14.16 -12.56
CA GLU A 147 10.37 -14.78 -12.98
C GLU A 147 11.47 -13.75 -13.32
N LYS A 148 11.11 -12.47 -13.54
CA LYS A 148 12.02 -11.40 -13.98
C LYS A 148 11.71 -10.01 -13.41
N GLY A 149 10.71 -9.89 -12.54
CA GLY A 149 10.18 -8.62 -12.04
C GLY A 149 10.50 -8.37 -10.58
N LEU A 150 10.60 -7.09 -10.22
CA LEU A 150 10.52 -6.64 -8.85
C LEU A 150 9.05 -6.67 -8.44
N LEU A 151 8.71 -7.51 -7.47
CA LEU A 151 7.42 -7.40 -6.79
C LEU A 151 7.61 -6.70 -5.47
N VAL A 152 6.75 -5.72 -5.18
CA VAL A 152 6.61 -5.19 -3.82
C VAL A 152 5.16 -5.35 -3.41
N ALA A 153 4.95 -6.05 -2.30
CA ALA A 153 3.64 -6.43 -1.83
C ALA A 153 3.38 -5.88 -0.43
N ALA A 154 2.16 -5.40 -0.20
CA ALA A 154 1.60 -5.15 1.12
C ALA A 154 0.44 -6.13 1.35
N ARG A 155 0.51 -6.91 2.43
CA ARG A 155 -0.64 -7.63 2.96
C ARG A 155 -1.08 -6.95 4.25
N PHE A 156 -2.37 -6.73 4.38
CA PHE A 156 -2.92 -6.17 5.59
C PHE A 156 -4.34 -6.69 5.86
N THR A 157 -4.71 -6.70 7.13
CA THR A 157 -6.07 -7.04 7.56
C THR A 157 -6.73 -5.76 8.04
N PHE A 158 -7.92 -5.43 7.55
CA PHE A 158 -8.68 -4.28 8.06
C PHE A 158 -8.89 -4.41 9.57
N SER A 159 -8.91 -3.28 10.28
CA SER A 159 -9.46 -3.26 11.63
C SER A 159 -10.98 -3.26 11.60
N ASP A 160 -11.66 -3.31 12.76
CA ASP A 160 -13.12 -3.16 12.88
C ASP A 160 -13.68 -1.80 12.36
N VAL A 161 -12.85 -1.02 11.68
CA VAL A 161 -13.09 0.37 11.31
C VAL A 161 -13.63 0.50 9.88
N PRO A 162 -13.05 -0.09 8.83
CA PRO A 162 -13.67 -0.11 7.50
C PRO A 162 -14.46 -1.40 7.32
N ASP A 163 -15.77 -1.29 7.06
CA ASP A 163 -16.59 -2.42 6.64
C ASP A 163 -16.29 -2.80 5.17
N SER A 164 -15.76 -4.00 4.99
CA SER A 164 -15.36 -4.56 3.69
C SER A 164 -16.46 -5.40 3.03
N SER A 165 -17.56 -5.68 3.73
CA SER A 165 -18.56 -6.70 3.33
C SER A 165 -19.26 -6.41 2.00
N ASP A 166 -19.42 -5.14 1.64
CA ASP A 166 -20.05 -4.68 0.40
C ASP A 166 -19.04 -4.40 -0.74
N LEU A 167 -17.75 -4.72 -0.54
CA LEU A 167 -16.72 -4.47 -1.55
C LEU A 167 -16.80 -5.53 -2.66
N THR A 168 -16.93 -5.09 -3.92
CA THR A 168 -16.89 -5.96 -5.10
C THR A 168 -15.68 -5.65 -5.97
N SER A 169 -15.26 -6.61 -6.80
CA SER A 169 -14.17 -6.41 -7.76
C SER A 169 -14.43 -5.20 -8.66
N ASP A 170 -15.65 -5.06 -9.20
CA ASP A 170 -16.05 -3.95 -10.07
C ASP A 170 -16.00 -2.59 -9.35
N TYR A 171 -16.48 -2.54 -8.10
CA TYR A 171 -16.45 -1.31 -7.32
C TYR A 171 -15.01 -0.87 -7.04
N LEU A 172 -14.18 -1.83 -6.61
CA LEU A 172 -12.78 -1.55 -6.29
C LEU A 172 -11.98 -1.16 -7.53
N GLU A 173 -12.19 -1.84 -8.65
CA GLU A 173 -11.59 -1.48 -9.93
C GLU A 173 -11.96 -0.06 -10.35
N GLY A 174 -13.25 0.27 -10.34
CA GLY A 174 -13.73 1.62 -10.67
C GLY A 174 -13.16 2.68 -9.72
N TYR A 175 -13.05 2.37 -8.43
CA TYR A 175 -12.45 3.26 -7.44
C TYR A 175 -10.97 3.50 -7.74
N LEU A 176 -10.19 2.44 -7.94
CA LEU A 176 -8.75 2.51 -8.18
C LEU A 176 -8.41 3.22 -9.49
N GLN A 177 -9.17 2.97 -10.56
CA GLN A 177 -9.01 3.67 -11.84
C GLN A 177 -9.27 5.17 -11.72
N GLY A 178 -10.20 5.58 -10.85
CA GLY A 178 -10.48 6.99 -10.55
C GLY A 178 -9.49 7.64 -9.59
N TYR A 179 -8.68 6.85 -8.89
CA TYR A 179 -7.78 7.35 -7.85
C TYR A 179 -6.48 7.92 -8.43
N PRO A 180 -5.95 9.06 -7.92
CA PRO A 180 -4.77 9.73 -8.52
C PRO A 180 -3.52 8.87 -8.71
N ILE A 181 -3.33 7.81 -7.91
CA ILE A 181 -2.22 6.83 -8.06
C ILE A 181 -2.27 6.13 -9.43
N ALA A 182 -3.46 5.92 -10.00
CA ALA A 182 -3.63 5.29 -11.30
C ALA A 182 -3.11 6.14 -12.47
N ARG A 183 -2.66 7.38 -12.23
CA ARG A 183 -1.88 8.17 -13.21
C ARG A 183 -0.47 7.62 -13.32
N GLY A 184 -0.35 6.37 -13.76
CA GLY A 184 0.93 5.72 -13.98
C GLY A 184 0.90 4.22 -13.79
N LEU A 185 0.11 3.70 -12.85
CA LEU A 185 -0.08 2.26 -12.69
C LEU A 185 -1.13 1.73 -13.65
N VAL A 186 -0.88 0.57 -14.23
CA VAL A 186 -1.89 -0.18 -14.97
C VAL A 186 -2.49 -1.21 -14.01
N LEU A 187 -3.75 -1.04 -13.62
CA LEU A 187 -4.48 -2.08 -12.91
C LEU A 187 -4.63 -3.28 -13.85
N ARG A 188 -4.09 -4.43 -13.44
CA ARG A 188 -4.06 -5.65 -14.25
C ARG A 188 -5.02 -6.70 -13.75
N ASP A 189 -5.17 -6.79 -12.43
CA ASP A 189 -6.04 -7.77 -11.78
C ASP A 189 -6.60 -7.19 -10.49
N CYS A 190 -7.90 -7.33 -10.30
CA CYS A 190 -8.63 -6.91 -9.11
C CYS A 190 -9.63 -8.02 -8.77
N ARG A 191 -9.43 -8.67 -7.63
CA ARG A 191 -10.27 -9.79 -7.20
C ARG A 191 -10.72 -9.59 -5.77
N VAL A 192 -12.01 -9.65 -5.55
CA VAL A 192 -12.60 -9.92 -4.24
C VAL A 192 -13.06 -11.37 -4.28
N ALA A 193 -12.59 -12.19 -3.34
CA ALA A 193 -13.06 -13.57 -3.21
C ALA A 193 -14.56 -13.56 -2.88
N ASP A 194 -15.34 -14.37 -3.59
CA ASP A 194 -16.76 -14.54 -3.29
C ASP A 194 -16.89 -15.15 -1.89
N ALA A 195 -17.61 -14.47 -1.00
CA ALA A 195 -17.87 -14.89 0.38
C ALA A 195 -18.80 -16.11 0.48
#